data_AF-A0AAW6TE42-F1
#
_entry.id   AF-A0AAW6TE42-F1
#
_cell.length_a   1.000
_cell.length_b   1.000
_cell.length_c   1.000
_cell.angle_alpha   90.00
_cell.angle_beta   90.00
_cell.angle_gamma   90.00
#
_symmetry.space_group_name_H-M   'P 1'
#
loop_
_entity.id
_entity.type
_entity.pdbx_description
1 polymer ?
#
loop_
_entity_poly.entity_id
_entity_poly.type
_entity_poly.pdbx_seq_one_letter_code
_entity_poly.pdbx_strand_id
1 'polypeptide(L)'
;MSGFWSFWITLFSIACWAWILFWLVGVLGYRPKMSDDGTTGHEYDGIQEFDRPLPKWWLAIFWGTLAWALLYMLLFPSVMPGSWKGITTVKVDGQDVPWTSANELASDLERNNAVFTGTFNDKILKDKAVTAQIDSLAKLQAQQAKNAEPNAELKSQIDKGIVGLAPAVLKLSQDPQAIKIGQRLFLQNCSVCHGSQAHGAPGYPNLTDNDWIYGGTPDKILLTLNHGRVGGMPAWKAQIGEDGVRAAAEYVLSLSPGHGSKENGQLNQTLVNQGKAIFDTNCAVCHGKDGKGNHDVGAVNLTDDTWLYGGDRETVRTTLRNGRAGVMPHWDTKLGNERIMLLAAYVYSLSDHKQDASVMTPQTIVNKERGAASTPVETANAVKSAVASAVK
;
A
#
# COMPACT_ATOMS: atom_id res chain seq x y z
N MET A 1 9.28 -26.12 -17.36
CA MET A 1 10.55 -26.75 -17.79
C MET A 1 10.23 -27.71 -18.94
N SER A 2 11.07 -27.79 -19.98
CA SER A 2 10.81 -28.73 -21.08
C SER A 2 10.89 -30.19 -20.61
N GLY A 3 10.26 -31.10 -21.37
CA GLY A 3 10.32 -32.53 -21.08
C GLY A 3 11.76 -33.05 -21.08
N PHE A 4 12.58 -32.59 -22.03
CA PHE A 4 14.01 -32.93 -22.10
C PHE A 4 14.75 -32.61 -20.81
N TRP A 5 14.68 -31.37 -20.31
CA TRP A 5 15.39 -30.98 -19.09
C TRP A 5 14.84 -31.68 -17.85
N SER A 6 13.53 -31.92 -17.80
CA SER A 6 12.90 -32.67 -16.70
C SER A 6 13.39 -34.12 -16.64
N PHE A 7 13.48 -34.78 -17.80
CA PHE A 7 14.02 -36.14 -17.91
C PHE A 7 15.50 -36.18 -17.55
N TRP A 8 16.29 -35.25 -18.11
CA TRP A 8 17.74 -35.15 -17.87
C TRP A 8 18.08 -35.08 -16.38
N ILE A 9 17.46 -34.16 -15.65
CA ILE A 9 17.68 -34.00 -14.19
C ILE A 9 17.34 -35.29 -13.44
N THR A 10 16.22 -35.92 -13.81
CA THR A 10 15.75 -37.16 -13.17
C THR A 10 16.73 -38.31 -13.40
N LEU A 11 17.19 -38.46 -14.64
CA LEU A 11 18.14 -39.50 -15.02
C LEU A 11 19.44 -39.38 -14.23
N PHE A 12 20.06 -38.21 -14.19
CA PHE A 12 21.31 -38.01 -13.44
C PHE A 12 21.14 -38.17 -11.93
N SER A 13 20.00 -37.75 -11.38
CA SER A 13 19.71 -37.91 -9.95
C SER A 13 19.61 -39.39 -9.56
N ILE A 14 18.86 -40.18 -10.34
CA ILE A 14 18.71 -41.62 -10.09
C ILE A 14 20.01 -42.36 -10.39
N ALA A 15 20.75 -41.98 -11.44
CA ALA A 15 22.04 -42.58 -11.76
C ALA A 15 23.07 -42.34 -10.65
N CYS A 16 23.10 -41.14 -10.07
CA CYS A 16 23.95 -40.82 -8.92
C CYS A 16 23.61 -41.70 -7.72
N TRP A 17 22.32 -41.89 -7.43
CA TRP A 17 21.87 -42.79 -6.37
C TRP A 17 22.27 -44.23 -6.61
N ALA A 18 22.05 -44.75 -7.83
CA ALA A 18 22.46 -46.10 -8.20
C ALA A 18 23.98 -46.28 -8.08
N TRP A 19 24.76 -45.26 -8.45
CA TRP A 19 26.21 -45.25 -8.32
C TRP A 19 26.67 -45.30 -6.86
N ILE A 20 26.09 -44.46 -5.99
CA ILE A 20 26.37 -44.46 -4.55
C ILE A 20 26.05 -45.83 -3.94
N LEU A 21 24.90 -46.40 -4.28
CA LEU A 21 24.48 -47.72 -3.80
C LEU A 21 25.41 -48.83 -4.28
N PHE A 22 25.81 -48.79 -5.55
CA PHE A 22 26.76 -49.74 -6.13
C PHE A 22 28.09 -49.75 -5.37
N TRP A 23 28.67 -48.56 -5.13
CA TRP A 23 29.92 -48.45 -4.38
C TRP A 23 29.77 -48.84 -2.92
N LEU A 24 28.68 -48.47 -2.25
CA LEU A 24 28.47 -48.85 -0.85
C LEU A 24 28.37 -50.38 -0.71
N VAL A 25 27.61 -51.05 -1.58
CA VAL A 25 27.51 -52.52 -1.58
C VAL A 25 28.87 -53.15 -1.89
N GLY A 26 29.63 -52.57 -2.83
CA GLY A 26 30.98 -53.00 -3.14
C GLY A 26 31.93 -52.91 -1.93
N VAL A 27 31.91 -51.78 -1.22
CA VAL A 27 32.71 -51.56 0.01
C VAL A 27 32.31 -52.51 1.12
N LEU A 28 31.01 -52.70 1.35
CA LEU A 28 30.50 -53.62 2.38
C LEU A 28 30.85 -55.09 2.09
N GLY A 29 31.06 -55.45 0.82
CA GLY A 29 31.47 -56.78 0.39
C GLY A 29 32.98 -56.98 0.25
N TYR A 30 33.77 -55.91 0.23
CA TYR A 30 35.21 -55.96 0.03
C TYR A 30 35.94 -56.43 1.30
N ARG A 31 36.95 -57.29 1.13
CA ARG A 31 37.82 -57.76 2.23
C ARG A 31 39.28 -57.66 1.80
N PRO A 32 40.04 -56.65 2.28
CA PRO A 32 41.45 -56.52 1.99
C PRO A 32 42.29 -57.59 2.70
N LYS A 33 43.52 -57.79 2.22
CA LYS A 33 44.52 -58.58 2.93
C LYS A 33 45.11 -57.70 4.04
N MET A 34 45.13 -58.21 5.26
CA MET A 34 45.62 -57.49 6.44
C MET A 34 46.98 -58.04 6.87
N SER A 35 47.81 -57.20 7.46
CA SER A 35 49.00 -57.64 8.19
C SER A 35 48.63 -58.27 9.54
N ASP A 36 49.58 -58.97 10.15
CA ASP A 36 49.37 -59.74 11.39
C ASP A 36 48.95 -58.87 12.60
N ASP A 37 49.21 -57.57 12.54
CA ASP A 37 48.82 -56.54 13.52
C ASP A 37 47.40 -55.97 13.31
N GLY A 38 46.71 -56.42 12.26
CA GLY A 38 45.35 -55.98 11.92
C GLY A 38 45.27 -54.63 11.20
N THR A 39 46.39 -54.11 10.68
CA THR A 39 46.44 -52.91 9.84
C THR A 39 46.53 -53.26 8.35
N THR A 40 46.40 -52.25 7.48
CA THR A 40 46.46 -52.43 6.02
C THR A 40 47.89 -52.66 5.49
N GLY A 41 48.90 -52.68 6.36
CA GLY A 41 50.30 -52.97 6.02
C GLY A 41 51.07 -51.80 5.38
N HIS A 42 50.45 -50.64 5.23
CA HIS A 42 51.09 -49.41 4.77
C HIS A 42 51.08 -48.35 5.87
N GLU A 43 52.18 -47.62 5.98
CA GLU A 43 52.32 -46.49 6.90
C GLU A 43 52.55 -45.21 6.11
N TYR A 44 51.76 -44.19 6.44
CA TYR A 44 51.85 -42.86 5.86
C TYR A 44 52.07 -41.85 6.98
N ASP A 45 53.29 -41.32 7.08
CA ASP A 45 53.65 -40.28 8.06
C ASP A 45 53.30 -40.67 9.52
N GLY A 46 53.65 -41.90 9.91
CA GLY A 46 53.34 -42.43 11.25
C GLY A 46 51.88 -42.84 11.46
N ILE A 47 51.01 -42.70 10.45
CA ILE A 47 49.60 -43.11 10.51
C ILE A 47 49.43 -44.43 9.76
N GLN A 48 48.72 -45.36 10.40
CA GLN A 48 48.33 -46.65 9.84
C GLN A 48 46.81 -46.80 9.90
N GLU A 49 46.24 -47.47 8.90
CA GLU A 49 44.80 -47.62 8.78
C GLU A 49 44.35 -49.02 9.20
N PHE A 50 43.24 -49.08 9.94
CA PHE A 50 42.56 -50.34 10.27
C PHE A 50 41.45 -50.61 9.25
N ASP A 51 41.28 -51.87 8.86
CA ASP A 51 40.07 -52.32 8.17
C ASP A 51 39.02 -52.73 9.21
N ARG A 52 38.16 -51.78 9.61
CA ARG A 52 37.03 -52.04 10.51
C ARG A 52 35.71 -51.89 9.76
N PRO A 53 34.72 -52.76 10.03
CA PRO A 53 33.41 -52.61 9.44
C PRO A 53 32.79 -51.28 9.84
N LEU A 54 32.06 -50.67 8.90
CA LEU A 54 31.31 -49.45 9.15
C LEU A 54 30.38 -49.62 10.38
N PRO A 55 30.30 -48.63 11.28
CA PRO A 55 29.43 -48.73 12.43
C PRO A 55 27.97 -48.99 12.04
N LYS A 56 27.31 -49.96 12.66
CA LYS A 56 25.92 -50.34 12.32
C LYS A 56 24.94 -49.19 12.43
N TRP A 57 25.12 -48.31 13.43
CA TRP A 57 24.28 -47.12 13.59
C TRP A 57 24.48 -46.12 12.45
N TRP A 58 25.71 -45.97 11.93
CA TRP A 58 26.01 -45.11 10.79
C TRP A 58 25.32 -45.65 9.53
N LEU A 59 25.40 -46.96 9.31
CA LEU A 59 24.69 -47.61 8.19
C LEU A 59 23.17 -47.44 8.32
N ALA A 60 22.62 -47.57 9.53
CA ALA A 60 21.20 -47.35 9.76
C ALA A 60 20.76 -45.92 9.40
N ILE A 61 21.54 -44.90 9.77
CA ILE A 61 21.27 -43.50 9.39
C ILE A 61 21.39 -43.33 7.87
N PHE A 62 22.43 -43.89 7.25
CA PHE A 62 22.63 -43.82 5.80
C PHE A 62 21.44 -44.38 5.02
N TRP A 63 20.94 -45.57 5.40
CA TRP A 63 19.74 -46.14 4.79
C TRP A 63 18.48 -45.33 5.12
N GLY A 64 18.40 -44.79 6.33
CA GLY A 64 17.31 -43.91 6.75
C GLY A 64 17.21 -42.63 5.91
N THR A 65 18.32 -41.99 5.57
CA THR A 65 18.31 -40.79 4.72
C THR A 65 17.91 -41.09 3.29
N LEU A 66 18.28 -42.25 2.75
CA LEU A 66 17.81 -42.71 1.44
C LEU A 66 16.30 -42.96 1.44
N ALA A 67 15.78 -43.66 2.46
CA ALA A 67 14.34 -43.88 2.60
C ALA A 67 13.59 -42.55 2.74
N TRP A 68 14.12 -41.61 3.54
CA TRP A 68 13.56 -40.27 3.69
C TRP A 68 13.55 -39.50 2.38
N ALA A 69 14.63 -39.55 1.59
CA ALA A 69 14.69 -38.83 0.34
C ALA A 69 13.77 -39.44 -0.73
N LEU A 70 13.55 -40.76 -0.76
CA LEU A 70 12.51 -41.38 -1.60
C LEU A 70 11.12 -40.90 -1.21
N LEU A 71 10.82 -40.86 0.10
CA LEU A 71 9.58 -40.30 0.61
C LEU A 71 9.43 -38.82 0.20
N TYR A 72 10.48 -38.02 0.34
CA TYR A 72 10.47 -36.61 -0.05
C TYR A 72 10.22 -36.44 -1.56
N MET A 73 10.83 -37.27 -2.39
CA MET A 73 10.60 -37.27 -3.85
C MET A 73 9.14 -37.61 -4.19
N LEU A 74 8.50 -38.48 -3.43
CA LEU A 74 7.09 -38.79 -3.58
C LEU A 74 6.18 -37.64 -3.10
N LEU A 75 6.53 -36.99 -1.99
CA LEU A 75 5.74 -35.90 -1.42
C LEU A 75 5.82 -34.61 -2.24
N PHE A 76 6.97 -34.28 -2.82
CA PHE A 76 7.26 -32.96 -3.41
C PHE A 76 7.69 -33.03 -4.89
N PRO A 77 7.62 -31.90 -5.63
CA PRO A 77 8.09 -31.83 -7.01
C PRO A 77 9.58 -32.23 -7.12
N SER A 78 9.86 -33.32 -7.82
CA SER A 78 11.22 -33.91 -7.86
C SER A 78 11.48 -34.72 -9.15
N VAL A 79 10.82 -35.87 -9.32
CA VAL A 79 10.96 -36.78 -10.47
C VAL A 79 10.24 -36.21 -11.67
N MET A 80 10.92 -35.87 -12.75
CA MET A 80 10.33 -35.17 -13.89
C MET A 80 9.53 -33.92 -13.44
N PRO A 81 10.20 -32.88 -12.93
CA PRO A 81 9.56 -31.74 -12.24
C PRO A 81 8.56 -30.94 -13.11
N GLY A 82 8.65 -31.07 -14.44
CA GLY A 82 7.62 -30.60 -15.36
C GLY A 82 6.26 -31.26 -15.13
N SER A 83 6.24 -32.56 -14.87
CA SER A 83 5.05 -33.42 -14.84
C SER A 83 4.65 -33.86 -13.43
N TRP A 84 5.61 -34.22 -12.56
CA TRP A 84 5.34 -34.61 -11.18
C TRP A 84 5.30 -33.39 -10.27
N LYS A 85 4.20 -33.24 -9.53
CA LYS A 85 4.03 -32.17 -8.54
C LYS A 85 4.12 -32.65 -7.09
N GLY A 86 4.38 -33.94 -6.89
CA GLY A 86 4.25 -34.57 -5.58
C GLY A 86 2.79 -34.84 -5.21
N ILE A 87 2.58 -35.51 -4.10
CA ILE A 87 1.24 -35.79 -3.54
C ILE A 87 0.81 -34.77 -2.48
N THR A 88 1.74 -33.96 -1.97
CA THR A 88 1.43 -32.93 -0.98
C THR A 88 0.65 -31.80 -1.64
N THR A 89 -0.42 -31.35 -0.98
CA THR A 89 -1.26 -30.25 -1.43
C THR A 89 -1.33 -29.15 -0.38
N VAL A 90 -1.70 -27.95 -0.81
CA VAL A 90 -1.98 -26.78 0.02
C VAL A 90 -3.26 -26.11 -0.46
N LYS A 91 -3.95 -25.39 0.42
CA LYS A 91 -5.21 -24.70 0.08
C LYS A 91 -4.93 -23.29 -0.40
N VAL A 92 -5.31 -22.98 -1.64
CA VAL A 92 -5.26 -21.63 -2.21
C VAL A 92 -6.62 -21.33 -2.81
N ASP A 93 -7.19 -20.17 -2.50
CA ASP A 93 -8.54 -19.77 -2.93
C ASP A 93 -9.63 -20.84 -2.60
N GLY A 94 -9.45 -21.55 -1.49
CA GLY A 94 -10.35 -22.63 -1.07
C GLY A 94 -10.24 -23.94 -1.85
N GLN A 95 -9.30 -24.05 -2.80
CA GLN A 95 -9.04 -25.26 -3.58
C GLN A 95 -7.74 -25.94 -3.13
N ASP A 96 -7.73 -27.28 -3.12
CA ASP A 96 -6.50 -28.04 -2.89
C ASP A 96 -5.67 -28.04 -4.17
N VAL A 97 -4.54 -27.33 -4.14
CA VAL A 97 -3.58 -27.27 -5.25
C VAL A 97 -2.28 -27.99 -4.88
N PRO A 98 -1.51 -28.50 -5.85
CA PRO A 98 -0.23 -29.14 -5.56
C PRO A 98 0.73 -28.19 -4.83
N TRP A 99 1.51 -28.73 -3.90
CA TRP A 99 2.47 -27.95 -3.14
C TRP A 99 3.53 -27.32 -4.07
N THR A 100 3.75 -26.03 -3.86
CA THR A 100 4.91 -25.27 -4.32
C THR A 100 5.20 -24.22 -3.27
N SER A 101 6.44 -23.69 -3.20
CA SER A 101 6.75 -22.59 -2.27
C SER A 101 5.87 -21.35 -2.50
N ALA A 102 5.44 -21.11 -3.74
CA ALA A 102 4.51 -20.01 -4.06
C ALA A 102 3.09 -20.28 -3.55
N ASN A 103 2.57 -21.50 -3.71
CA ASN A 103 1.24 -21.86 -3.24
C ASN A 103 1.18 -21.94 -1.71
N GLU A 104 2.26 -22.41 -1.07
CA GLU A 104 2.38 -22.40 0.39
C GLU A 104 2.34 -20.98 0.94
N LEU A 105 3.11 -20.06 0.34
CA LEU A 105 3.08 -18.65 0.72
C LEU A 105 1.68 -18.04 0.53
N ALA A 106 0.99 -18.33 -0.59
CA ALA A 106 -0.37 -17.83 -0.83
C ALA A 106 -1.35 -18.36 0.23
N SER A 107 -1.30 -19.66 0.52
CA SER A 107 -2.11 -20.31 1.55
C SER A 107 -1.89 -19.70 2.94
N ASP A 108 -0.63 -19.44 3.30
CA ASP A 108 -0.26 -18.85 4.57
C ASP A 108 -0.75 -17.40 4.70
N LEU A 109 -0.64 -16.62 3.61
CA LEU A 109 -1.16 -15.25 3.56
C LEU A 109 -2.68 -15.23 3.69
N GLU A 110 -3.40 -16.09 2.96
CA GLU A 110 -4.86 -16.23 3.07
C GLU A 110 -5.28 -16.60 4.49
N ARG A 111 -4.63 -17.61 5.09
CA ARG A 111 -4.92 -18.06 6.46
C ARG A 111 -4.68 -16.95 7.47
N ASN A 112 -3.55 -16.25 7.38
CA ASN A 112 -3.24 -15.13 8.27
C ASN A 112 -4.22 -13.96 8.09
N ASN A 113 -4.60 -13.66 6.85
CA ASN A 113 -5.60 -12.64 6.57
C ASN A 113 -6.98 -13.02 7.13
N ALA A 114 -7.42 -14.27 6.95
CA ALA A 114 -8.70 -14.74 7.48
C ALA A 114 -8.76 -14.67 9.02
N VAL A 115 -7.65 -14.98 9.71
CA VAL A 115 -7.56 -14.81 11.17
C VAL A 115 -7.70 -13.34 11.55
N PHE A 116 -7.03 -12.44 10.83
CA PHE A 116 -7.11 -11.01 11.10
C PHE A 116 -8.51 -10.46 10.84
N THR A 117 -9.07 -10.69 9.65
CA THR A 117 -10.38 -10.15 9.25
C THR A 117 -11.49 -10.73 10.11
N GLY A 118 -11.48 -12.05 10.38
CA GLY A 118 -12.42 -12.68 11.31
C GLY A 118 -12.34 -12.09 12.71
N THR A 119 -11.12 -11.94 13.26
CA THR A 119 -10.94 -11.33 14.60
C THR A 119 -11.40 -9.88 14.63
N PHE A 120 -11.09 -9.09 13.61
CA PHE A 120 -11.52 -7.70 13.51
C PHE A 120 -13.05 -7.59 13.43
N ASN A 121 -13.67 -8.35 12.53
CA ASN A 121 -15.11 -8.33 12.31
C ASN A 121 -15.88 -8.77 13.58
N ASP A 122 -15.43 -9.84 14.24
CA ASP A 122 -16.14 -10.42 15.39
C ASP A 122 -15.88 -9.68 16.71
N LYS A 123 -14.66 -9.17 16.93
CA LYS A 123 -14.26 -8.64 18.24
C LYS A 123 -14.13 -7.12 18.31
N ILE A 124 -13.82 -6.47 17.20
CA ILE A 124 -13.56 -5.03 17.15
C ILE A 124 -14.74 -4.30 16.49
N LEU A 125 -15.02 -4.63 15.23
CA LEU A 125 -16.06 -3.96 14.46
C LEU A 125 -17.48 -4.29 14.97
N LYS A 126 -17.78 -5.57 15.19
CA LYS A 126 -19.08 -6.07 15.71
C LYS A 126 -20.31 -5.56 14.95
N ASP A 127 -20.15 -5.27 13.66
CA ASP A 127 -21.22 -4.74 12.81
C ASP A 127 -21.30 -5.56 11.52
N LYS A 128 -22.25 -6.51 11.50
CA LYS A 128 -22.44 -7.43 10.37
C LYS A 128 -22.81 -6.71 9.08
N ALA A 129 -23.49 -5.56 9.16
CA ALA A 129 -23.85 -4.78 7.99
C ALA A 129 -22.60 -4.16 7.37
N VAL A 130 -21.70 -3.60 8.21
CA VAL A 130 -20.42 -3.06 7.76
C VAL A 130 -19.49 -4.17 7.26
N THR A 131 -19.46 -5.35 7.91
CA THR A 131 -18.72 -6.51 7.40
C THR A 131 -19.18 -6.92 5.99
N ALA A 132 -20.50 -7.00 5.76
CA ALA A 132 -21.03 -7.31 4.43
C ALA A 132 -20.68 -6.22 3.38
N GLN A 133 -20.64 -4.96 3.80
CA GLN A 133 -20.19 -3.85 2.94
C GLN A 133 -18.70 -3.97 2.60
N ILE A 134 -17.85 -4.33 3.56
CA ILE A 134 -16.42 -4.58 3.34
C ILE A 134 -16.21 -5.72 2.32
N ASP A 135 -16.94 -6.83 2.47
CA ASP A 135 -16.87 -7.96 1.54
C ASP A 135 -17.32 -7.57 0.13
N SER A 136 -18.38 -6.75 0.02
CA SER A 136 -18.85 -6.21 -1.26
C SER A 136 -17.81 -5.30 -1.90
N LEU A 137 -17.22 -4.39 -1.12
CA LEU A 137 -16.17 -3.49 -1.58
C LEU A 137 -14.93 -4.25 -2.05
N ALA A 138 -14.49 -5.27 -1.30
CA ALA A 138 -13.36 -6.11 -1.68
C ALA A 138 -13.58 -6.82 -3.02
N LYS A 139 -14.80 -7.27 -3.31
CA LYS A 139 -15.15 -7.86 -4.61
C LYS A 139 -15.08 -6.83 -5.74
N LEU A 140 -15.58 -5.61 -5.52
CA LEU A 140 -15.51 -4.53 -6.51
C LEU A 140 -14.06 -4.12 -6.79
N GLN A 141 -13.22 -3.99 -5.75
CA GLN A 141 -11.79 -3.70 -5.88
C GLN A 141 -11.05 -4.83 -6.62
N ALA A 142 -11.37 -6.09 -6.31
CA ALA A 142 -10.80 -7.24 -7.03
C ALA A 142 -11.24 -7.30 -8.50
N GLN A 143 -12.48 -6.89 -8.80
CA GLN A 143 -12.97 -6.76 -10.18
C GLN A 143 -12.22 -5.64 -10.91
N GLN A 144 -12.04 -4.48 -10.27
CA GLN A 144 -11.29 -3.36 -10.83
C GLN A 144 -9.84 -3.75 -11.13
N ALA A 145 -9.19 -4.51 -10.26
CA ALA A 145 -7.83 -5.00 -10.46
C ALA A 145 -7.66 -5.94 -11.67
N LYS A 146 -8.76 -6.57 -12.13
CA LYS A 146 -8.77 -7.42 -13.34
C LYS A 146 -8.97 -6.62 -14.62
N ASN A 147 -9.48 -5.39 -14.53
CA ASN A 147 -9.71 -4.55 -15.70
C ASN A 147 -8.40 -3.92 -16.17
N ALA A 148 -8.12 -4.00 -17.48
CA ALA A 148 -6.94 -3.37 -18.07
C ALA A 148 -7.01 -1.83 -18.00
N GLU A 149 -8.22 -1.27 -18.07
CA GLU A 149 -8.48 0.18 -18.00
C GLU A 149 -9.49 0.50 -16.89
N PRO A 150 -9.38 1.67 -16.21
CA PRO A 150 -10.29 2.03 -15.15
C PRO A 150 -11.74 2.22 -15.65
N ASN A 151 -12.67 1.43 -15.10
CA ASN A 151 -14.09 1.62 -15.37
C ASN A 151 -14.64 2.73 -14.46
N ALA A 152 -15.12 3.83 -15.05
CA ALA A 152 -15.61 5.00 -14.31
C ALA A 152 -16.81 4.69 -13.41
N GLU A 153 -17.72 3.81 -13.84
CA GLU A 153 -18.87 3.38 -13.05
C GLU A 153 -18.43 2.50 -11.87
N LEU A 154 -17.52 1.55 -12.12
CA LEU A 154 -16.96 0.72 -11.06
C LEU A 154 -16.18 1.54 -10.03
N LYS A 155 -15.42 2.54 -10.50
CA LYS A 155 -14.73 3.49 -9.63
C LYS A 155 -15.73 4.25 -8.76
N SER A 156 -16.82 4.77 -9.33
CA SER A 156 -17.88 5.45 -8.59
C SER A 156 -18.50 4.56 -7.51
N GLN A 157 -18.72 3.27 -7.80
CA GLN A 157 -19.23 2.30 -6.82
C GLN A 157 -18.22 2.01 -5.70
N ILE A 158 -16.94 1.88 -6.04
CA ILE A 158 -15.85 1.70 -5.07
C ILE A 158 -15.75 2.93 -4.15
N ASP A 159 -15.70 4.14 -4.72
CA ASP A 159 -15.62 5.39 -3.97
C ASP A 159 -16.81 5.52 -2.99
N LYS A 160 -18.04 5.21 -3.44
CA LYS A 160 -19.24 5.17 -2.58
C LYS A 160 -19.12 4.13 -1.47
N GLY A 161 -18.62 2.94 -1.79
CA GLY A 161 -18.39 1.86 -0.83
C GLY A 161 -17.39 2.28 0.26
N ILE A 162 -16.30 2.95 -0.13
CA ILE A 162 -15.27 3.49 0.77
C ILE A 162 -15.88 4.57 1.68
N VAL A 163 -16.53 5.58 1.11
CA VAL A 163 -17.15 6.67 1.87
C VAL A 163 -18.20 6.14 2.85
N GLY A 164 -18.95 5.12 2.47
CA GLY A 164 -19.94 4.48 3.34
C GLY A 164 -19.35 3.83 4.60
N LEU A 165 -18.03 3.57 4.67
CA LEU A 165 -17.36 3.04 5.86
C LEU A 165 -17.03 4.12 6.91
N ALA A 166 -17.17 5.41 6.56
CA ALA A 166 -16.83 6.53 7.44
C ALA A 166 -17.51 6.49 8.83
N PRO A 167 -18.80 6.15 8.98
CA PRO A 167 -19.42 6.04 10.30
C PRO A 167 -18.79 4.95 11.18
N ALA A 168 -18.33 3.85 10.57
CA ALA A 168 -17.64 2.79 11.30
C ALA A 168 -16.24 3.24 11.73
N VAL A 169 -15.51 3.97 10.88
CA VAL A 169 -14.22 4.58 11.26
C VAL A 169 -14.36 5.52 12.45
N LEU A 170 -15.43 6.33 12.50
CA LEU A 170 -15.69 7.20 13.65
C LEU A 170 -15.95 6.41 14.95
N LYS A 171 -16.65 5.28 14.88
CA LYS A 171 -16.80 4.40 16.06
C LYS A 171 -15.48 3.77 16.48
N LEU A 172 -14.69 3.31 15.50
CA LEU A 172 -13.38 2.71 15.74
C LEU A 172 -12.37 3.70 16.32
N SER A 173 -12.45 4.98 15.97
CA SER A 173 -11.54 5.99 16.53
C SER A 173 -11.75 6.24 18.03
N GLN A 174 -12.90 5.81 18.56
CA GLN A 174 -13.25 5.87 19.98
C GLN A 174 -12.93 4.57 20.73
N ASP A 175 -12.57 3.48 20.03
CA ASP A 175 -12.22 2.20 20.63
C ASP A 175 -10.71 2.10 20.92
N PRO A 176 -10.29 2.04 22.19
CA PRO A 176 -8.87 1.92 22.56
C PRO A 176 -8.15 0.70 21.96
N GLN A 177 -8.86 -0.40 21.70
CA GLN A 177 -8.26 -1.58 21.06
C GLN A 177 -8.01 -1.31 19.57
N ALA A 178 -8.98 -0.71 18.87
CA ALA A 178 -8.83 -0.32 17.47
C ALA A 178 -7.68 0.68 17.29
N ILE A 179 -7.59 1.70 18.16
CA ILE A 179 -6.50 2.69 18.15
C ILE A 179 -5.13 2.03 18.34
N LYS A 180 -4.98 1.11 19.29
CA LYS A 180 -3.71 0.39 19.49
C LYS A 180 -3.27 -0.41 18.26
N ILE A 181 -4.21 -1.01 17.54
CA ILE A 181 -3.90 -1.76 16.31
C ILE A 181 -3.57 -0.79 15.18
N GLY A 182 -4.36 0.27 15.01
CA GLY A 182 -4.11 1.33 14.03
C GLY A 182 -2.75 2.00 14.23
N GLN A 183 -2.33 2.25 15.46
CA GLN A 183 -1.00 2.77 15.79
C GLN A 183 0.12 1.83 15.33
N ARG A 184 -0.02 0.51 15.53
CA ARG A 184 0.98 -0.47 15.06
C ARG A 184 1.04 -0.51 13.54
N LEU A 185 -0.11 -0.48 12.88
CA LEU A 185 -0.17 -0.39 11.42
C LEU A 185 0.50 0.90 10.93
N PHE A 186 0.29 2.02 11.62
CA PHE A 186 0.89 3.30 11.27
C PHE A 186 2.42 3.27 11.41
N LEU A 187 2.94 2.73 12.52
CA LEU A 187 4.38 2.58 12.74
C LEU A 187 5.06 1.64 11.74
N GLN A 188 4.32 0.67 11.18
CA GLN A 188 4.87 -0.24 10.19
C GLN A 188 4.85 0.34 8.77
N ASN A 189 3.85 1.16 8.44
CA ASN A 189 3.55 1.52 7.05
C ASN A 189 3.65 3.03 6.74
N CYS A 190 3.44 3.89 7.73
CA CYS A 190 3.24 5.34 7.52
C CYS A 190 4.32 6.20 8.17
N SER A 191 4.94 5.73 9.26
CA SER A 191 5.85 6.53 10.08
C SER A 191 7.16 6.92 9.39
N VAL A 192 7.55 6.22 8.32
CA VAL A 192 8.78 6.58 7.58
C VAL A 192 8.63 7.93 6.87
N CYS A 193 7.41 8.29 6.49
CA CYS A 193 7.09 9.56 5.83
C CYS A 193 6.51 10.57 6.81
N HIS A 194 5.51 10.16 7.59
CA HIS A 194 4.79 11.06 8.52
C HIS A 194 5.43 11.15 9.91
N GLY A 195 6.59 10.50 10.13
CA GLY A 195 7.25 10.45 11.43
C GLY A 195 6.61 9.45 12.40
N SER A 196 7.37 8.99 13.39
CA SER A 196 6.90 8.03 14.39
C SER A 196 5.78 8.57 15.30
N GLN A 197 5.73 9.89 15.47
CA GLN A 197 4.69 10.61 16.20
C GLN A 197 3.64 11.25 15.28
N ALA A 198 3.68 10.96 13.98
CA ALA A 198 2.77 11.54 12.98
C ALA A 198 2.89 13.06 12.76
N HIS A 199 3.92 13.72 13.30
CA HIS A 199 4.17 15.16 13.13
C HIS A 199 4.68 15.57 11.74
N GLY A 200 4.86 14.63 10.82
CA GLY A 200 5.35 14.91 9.48
C GLY A 200 6.85 15.27 9.44
N ALA A 201 7.23 15.86 8.32
CA ALA A 201 8.57 16.37 8.00
C ALA A 201 8.43 17.33 6.81
N PRO A 202 9.46 18.12 6.41
CA PRO A 202 9.36 18.94 5.20
C PRO A 202 8.92 18.11 3.98
N GLY A 203 7.78 18.47 3.40
CA GLY A 203 7.13 17.76 2.29
C GLY A 203 6.14 16.66 2.70
N TYR A 204 6.03 16.33 3.98
CA TYR A 204 5.11 15.33 4.53
C TYR A 204 4.19 15.96 5.60
N PRO A 205 2.85 15.90 5.41
CA PRO A 205 1.92 16.54 6.33
C PRO A 205 2.04 16.04 7.77
N ASN A 206 1.86 16.96 8.72
CA ASN A 206 1.56 16.64 10.10
C ASN A 206 0.12 16.13 10.18
N LEU A 207 -0.09 14.97 10.78
CA LEU A 207 -1.40 14.32 10.87
C LEU A 207 -2.05 14.50 12.25
N THR A 208 -1.38 15.18 13.18
CA THR A 208 -1.89 15.45 14.54
C THR A 208 -2.52 16.84 14.66
N ASP A 209 -2.28 17.73 13.70
CA ASP A 209 -2.93 19.03 13.67
C ASP A 209 -4.28 18.98 12.94
N ASN A 210 -4.92 20.13 12.81
CA ASN A 210 -6.24 20.25 12.19
C ASN A 210 -6.16 20.87 10.79
N ASP A 211 -4.97 20.95 10.18
CA ASP A 211 -4.79 21.47 8.81
C ASP A 211 -4.73 20.33 7.79
N TRP A 212 -5.80 20.16 7.02
CA TRP A 212 -6.00 19.00 6.17
C TRP A 212 -6.02 19.34 4.69
N ILE A 213 -4.95 19.00 3.97
CA ILE A 213 -4.83 19.26 2.51
C ILE A 213 -6.00 18.68 1.70
N TYR A 214 -6.49 17.49 2.03
CA TYR A 214 -7.58 16.80 1.30
C TYR A 214 -8.84 16.60 2.16
N GLY A 215 -8.96 17.31 3.29
CA GLY A 215 -10.04 17.18 4.28
C GLY A 215 -9.77 16.11 5.34
N GLY A 216 -10.13 16.42 6.60
CA GLY A 216 -9.87 15.60 7.79
C GLY A 216 -11.02 14.70 8.24
N THR A 217 -12.14 14.71 7.53
CA THR A 217 -13.29 13.86 7.87
C THR A 217 -12.98 12.38 7.58
N PRO A 218 -13.62 11.42 8.29
CA PRO A 218 -13.31 9.99 8.12
C PRO A 218 -13.45 9.48 6.68
N ASP A 219 -14.40 10.00 5.90
CA ASP A 219 -14.57 9.66 4.48
C ASP A 219 -13.39 10.14 3.62
N LYS A 220 -12.88 11.35 3.87
CA LYS A 220 -11.75 11.93 3.13
C LYS A 220 -10.43 11.25 3.46
N ILE A 221 -10.23 10.87 4.73
CA ILE A 221 -9.09 10.06 5.16
C ILE A 221 -9.14 8.68 4.49
N LEU A 222 -10.29 8.02 4.50
CA LEU A 222 -10.47 6.72 3.84
C LEU A 222 -10.18 6.79 2.34
N LEU A 223 -10.68 7.80 1.63
CA LEU A 223 -10.39 7.99 0.21
C LEU A 223 -8.90 8.21 -0.05
N THR A 224 -8.24 9.00 0.81
CA THR A 224 -6.80 9.25 0.74
C THR A 224 -6.02 7.95 0.92
N LEU A 225 -6.34 7.15 1.94
CA LEU A 225 -5.69 5.86 2.18
C LEU A 225 -5.92 4.85 1.06
N ASN A 226 -7.14 4.80 0.50
CA ASN A 226 -7.49 3.83 -0.54
C ASN A 226 -6.90 4.20 -1.91
N HIS A 227 -6.97 5.46 -2.33
CA HIS A 227 -6.60 5.86 -3.69
C HIS A 227 -5.27 6.58 -3.79
N GLY A 228 -4.66 6.90 -2.65
CA GLY A 228 -3.53 7.81 -2.63
C GLY A 228 -3.95 9.24 -2.98
N ARG A 229 -2.96 10.13 -3.01
CA ARG A 229 -3.10 11.51 -3.48
C ARG A 229 -1.86 11.91 -4.25
N VAL A 230 -2.06 12.70 -5.29
CA VAL A 230 -0.99 13.35 -6.04
C VAL A 230 -1.29 14.85 -6.04
N GLY A 231 -0.46 15.61 -5.33
CA GLY A 231 -0.47 17.06 -5.38
C GLY A 231 0.12 17.55 -6.69
N GLY A 232 -0.37 18.67 -7.21
CA GLY A 232 0.07 19.21 -8.50
C GLY A 232 0.12 20.73 -8.50
N MET A 233 1.13 21.31 -7.87
CA MET A 233 1.42 22.74 -8.01
C MET A 233 2.33 22.95 -9.23
N PRO A 234 1.87 23.64 -10.29
CA PRO A 234 2.67 23.84 -11.49
C PRO A 234 3.85 24.78 -11.24
N ALA A 235 4.87 24.67 -12.09
CA ALA A 235 5.97 25.63 -12.14
C ALA A 235 5.51 26.90 -12.86
N TRP A 236 5.70 28.06 -12.23
CA TRP A 236 5.20 29.34 -12.76
C TRP A 236 6.28 30.19 -13.42
N LYS A 237 7.57 29.86 -13.25
CA LYS A 237 8.69 30.69 -13.75
C LYS A 237 8.56 31.02 -15.24
N ALA A 238 8.14 30.06 -16.06
CA ALA A 238 8.03 30.27 -17.51
C ALA A 238 6.93 31.27 -17.88
N GLN A 239 5.88 31.38 -17.06
CA GLN A 239 4.69 32.20 -17.32
C GLN A 239 4.81 33.60 -16.71
N ILE A 240 5.36 33.71 -15.50
CA ILE A 240 5.41 34.99 -14.75
C ILE A 240 6.83 35.57 -14.62
N GLY A 241 7.85 34.85 -15.06
CA GLY A 241 9.26 35.25 -14.91
C GLY A 241 9.75 35.24 -13.46
N GLU A 242 11.04 35.50 -13.25
CA GLU A 242 11.62 35.54 -11.89
C GLU A 242 11.09 36.73 -11.07
N ASP A 243 10.82 37.87 -11.71
CA ASP A 243 10.26 39.03 -11.00
C ASP A 243 8.81 38.78 -10.56
N GLY A 244 8.02 38.09 -11.41
CA GLY A 244 6.67 37.65 -11.03
C GLY A 244 6.69 36.62 -9.90
N VAL A 245 7.66 35.68 -9.90
CA VAL A 245 7.85 34.74 -8.79
C VAL A 245 8.17 35.48 -7.49
N ARG A 246 9.05 36.50 -7.53
CA ARG A 246 9.36 37.32 -6.35
C ARG A 246 8.13 38.08 -5.84
N ALA A 247 7.37 38.71 -6.74
CA ALA A 247 6.15 39.44 -6.40
C ALA A 247 5.07 38.54 -5.81
N ALA A 248 4.77 37.41 -6.47
CA ALA A 248 3.80 36.43 -6.00
C ALA A 248 4.19 35.85 -4.63
N ALA A 249 5.47 35.56 -4.39
CA ALA A 249 5.96 35.11 -3.11
C ALA A 249 5.70 36.14 -1.99
N GLU A 250 5.99 37.43 -2.22
CA GLU A 250 5.72 38.48 -1.22
C GLU A 250 4.23 38.59 -0.89
N TYR A 251 3.35 38.47 -1.89
CA TYR A 251 1.92 38.48 -1.63
C TYR A 251 1.46 37.25 -0.84
N VAL A 252 1.91 36.05 -1.20
CA VAL A 252 1.59 34.82 -0.45
C VAL A 252 2.07 34.92 1.00
N LEU A 253 3.28 35.45 1.24
CA LEU A 253 3.77 35.71 2.59
C LEU A 253 2.94 36.77 3.33
N SER A 254 2.34 37.73 2.62
CA SER A 254 1.43 38.70 3.25
C SER A 254 0.10 38.10 3.72
N LEU A 255 -0.29 36.94 3.17
CA LEU A 255 -1.52 36.23 3.55
C LEU A 255 -1.39 35.51 4.90
N SER A 256 -0.16 35.18 5.31
CA SER A 256 0.15 34.51 6.59
C SER A 256 0.92 35.48 7.51
N PRO A 257 0.25 36.21 8.41
CA PRO A 257 0.90 37.25 9.21
C PRO A 257 1.89 36.70 10.25
N GLY A 258 1.73 35.45 10.70
CA GLY A 258 2.62 34.80 11.67
C GLY A 258 3.96 34.47 11.03
N HIS A 259 3.99 33.48 10.13
CA HIS A 259 5.22 33.07 9.44
C HIS A 259 5.62 34.02 8.30
N GLY A 260 4.67 34.43 7.48
CA GLY A 260 4.95 35.18 6.26
C GLY A 260 5.41 36.62 6.50
N SER A 261 4.89 37.30 7.52
CA SER A 261 5.28 38.70 7.81
C SER A 261 6.28 38.88 8.97
N LYS A 262 6.23 38.06 10.03
CA LYS A 262 7.15 38.23 11.18
C LYS A 262 8.48 37.53 10.99
N GLU A 263 8.48 36.30 10.46
CA GLU A 263 9.71 35.49 10.36
C GLU A 263 10.57 35.87 9.14
N ASN A 264 9.96 36.43 8.11
CA ASN A 264 10.63 36.83 6.87
C ASN A 264 11.11 38.29 6.86
N GLY A 265 10.94 39.02 7.96
CA GLY A 265 11.22 40.46 8.04
C GLY A 265 10.23 41.30 7.23
N GLN A 266 10.55 42.59 7.04
CA GLN A 266 9.64 43.52 6.36
C GLN A 266 9.35 43.10 4.91
N LEU A 267 8.07 42.94 4.60
CA LEU A 267 7.60 42.66 3.24
C LEU A 267 7.74 43.89 2.34
N ASN A 268 8.06 43.67 1.08
CA ASN A 268 8.14 44.76 0.10
C ASN A 268 6.73 45.08 -0.43
N GLN A 269 6.14 46.18 0.04
CA GLN A 269 4.76 46.54 -0.29
C GLN A 269 4.50 46.72 -1.81
N THR A 270 5.50 47.18 -2.57
CA THR A 270 5.38 47.29 -4.02
C THR A 270 5.22 45.90 -4.66
N LEU A 271 6.02 44.93 -4.21
CA LEU A 271 5.94 43.55 -4.66
C LEU A 271 4.67 42.84 -4.19
N VAL A 272 4.18 43.13 -2.98
CA VAL A 272 2.89 42.62 -2.48
C VAL A 272 1.74 43.07 -3.41
N ASN A 273 1.70 44.35 -3.78
CA ASN A 273 0.66 44.87 -4.68
C ASN A 273 0.72 44.24 -6.08
N GLN A 274 1.93 44.03 -6.62
CA GLN A 274 2.13 43.34 -7.90
C GLN A 274 1.77 41.86 -7.81
N GLY A 275 2.18 41.20 -6.73
CA GLY A 275 1.91 39.80 -6.45
C GLY A 275 0.43 39.50 -6.29
N LYS A 276 -0.34 40.45 -5.73
CA LYS A 276 -1.79 40.34 -5.64
C LYS A 276 -2.45 40.15 -7.01
N ALA A 277 -2.05 40.95 -8.00
CA ALA A 277 -2.60 40.83 -9.36
C ALA A 277 -2.26 39.47 -9.99
N ILE A 278 -1.05 38.96 -9.76
CA ILE A 278 -0.62 37.63 -10.22
C ILE A 278 -1.44 36.53 -9.53
N PHE A 279 -1.65 36.65 -8.21
CA PHE A 279 -2.40 35.70 -7.41
C PHE A 279 -3.86 35.62 -7.87
N ASP A 280 -4.52 36.77 -8.03
CA ASP A 280 -5.92 36.87 -8.45
C ASP A 280 -6.13 36.25 -9.85
N THR A 281 -5.11 36.33 -10.72
CA THR A 281 -5.18 35.82 -12.09
C THR A 281 -4.87 34.31 -12.17
N ASN A 282 -3.89 33.82 -11.42
CA ASN A 282 -3.31 32.48 -11.63
C ASN A 282 -3.49 31.53 -10.45
N CYS A 283 -3.39 32.03 -9.22
CA CYS A 283 -3.27 31.18 -8.02
C CYS A 283 -4.64 30.96 -7.36
N ALA A 284 -5.53 31.95 -7.42
CA ALA A 284 -6.85 31.93 -6.81
C ALA A 284 -7.78 30.82 -7.36
N VAL A 285 -7.50 30.30 -8.57
CA VAL A 285 -8.26 29.18 -9.15
C VAL A 285 -8.15 27.90 -8.33
N CYS A 286 -6.99 27.66 -7.70
CA CYS A 286 -6.76 26.49 -6.86
C CYS A 286 -6.81 26.87 -5.37
N HIS A 287 -6.18 27.97 -4.97
CA HIS A 287 -6.06 28.36 -3.57
C HIS A 287 -7.22 29.22 -3.04
N GLY A 288 -8.20 29.53 -3.89
CA GLY A 288 -9.29 30.45 -3.55
C GLY A 288 -8.84 31.92 -3.58
N LYS A 289 -9.81 32.84 -3.72
CA LYS A 289 -9.53 34.29 -3.72
C LYS A 289 -9.06 34.80 -2.36
N ASP A 290 -9.48 34.12 -1.30
CA ASP A 290 -9.08 34.39 0.08
C ASP A 290 -7.85 33.58 0.52
N GLY A 291 -7.27 32.77 -0.37
CA GLY A 291 -6.08 31.98 -0.08
C GLY A 291 -6.30 30.79 0.86
N LYS A 292 -7.54 30.42 1.17
CA LYS A 292 -7.85 29.34 2.13
C LYS A 292 -7.63 27.93 1.60
N GLY A 293 -7.26 27.78 0.34
CA GLY A 293 -7.04 26.46 -0.27
C GLY A 293 -8.32 25.82 -0.80
N ASN A 294 -8.16 24.60 -1.31
CA ASN A 294 -9.26 23.79 -1.83
C ASN A 294 -8.93 22.29 -1.67
N HIS A 295 -9.66 21.63 -0.78
CA HIS A 295 -9.45 20.21 -0.46
C HIS A 295 -9.72 19.25 -1.62
N ASP A 296 -10.54 19.63 -2.61
CA ASP A 296 -10.87 18.74 -3.72
C ASP A 296 -9.69 18.54 -4.68
N VAL A 297 -8.79 19.53 -4.76
CA VAL A 297 -7.58 19.49 -5.59
C VAL A 297 -6.29 19.39 -4.76
N GLY A 298 -6.40 19.41 -3.42
CA GLY A 298 -5.24 19.40 -2.53
C GLY A 298 -4.46 20.70 -2.51
N ALA A 299 -5.13 21.83 -2.80
CA ALA A 299 -4.52 23.14 -2.67
C ALA A 299 -4.50 23.53 -1.20
N VAL A 300 -3.30 23.79 -0.68
CA VAL A 300 -3.09 24.14 0.73
C VAL A 300 -3.65 25.52 1.06
N ASN A 301 -4.00 25.71 2.33
CA ASN A 301 -4.28 27.02 2.89
C ASN A 301 -2.98 27.83 2.94
N LEU A 302 -3.03 29.09 2.50
CA LEU A 302 -1.89 30.02 2.46
C LEU A 302 -2.01 31.11 3.53
N THR A 303 -3.08 31.08 4.33
CA THR A 303 -3.40 32.10 5.33
C THR A 303 -3.04 31.70 6.75
N ASP A 304 -2.80 30.42 6.99
CA ASP A 304 -2.40 29.91 8.30
C ASP A 304 -0.86 29.90 8.45
N ASP A 305 -0.42 29.37 9.58
CA ASP A 305 0.99 29.22 9.92
C ASP A 305 1.51 27.79 9.65
N THR A 306 0.73 26.94 8.97
CA THR A 306 1.08 25.55 8.71
C THR A 306 1.70 25.39 7.33
N TRP A 307 3.02 25.25 7.27
CA TRP A 307 3.75 25.18 6.00
C TRP A 307 4.31 23.77 5.75
N LEU A 308 3.81 23.11 4.70
CA LEU A 308 4.28 21.77 4.33
C LEU A 308 5.76 21.73 3.90
N TYR A 309 6.20 22.70 3.09
CA TYR A 309 7.56 22.72 2.53
C TYR A 309 8.49 23.73 3.21
N GLY A 310 7.94 24.61 4.05
CA GLY A 310 8.63 25.75 4.67
C GLY A 310 8.03 27.10 4.24
N GLY A 311 7.90 28.01 5.21
CA GLY A 311 7.31 29.35 5.04
C GLY A 311 8.33 30.47 4.83
N ASP A 312 9.61 30.15 4.66
CA ASP A 312 10.63 31.15 4.35
C ASP A 312 10.52 31.63 2.89
N ARG A 313 10.95 32.87 2.67
CA ARG A 313 10.80 33.58 1.41
C ARG A 313 11.42 32.84 0.22
N GLU A 314 12.58 32.19 0.39
CA GLU A 314 13.21 31.49 -0.74
C GLU A 314 12.57 30.12 -0.99
N THR A 315 12.08 29.44 0.05
CA THR A 315 11.31 28.20 -0.12
C THR A 315 9.98 28.45 -0.84
N VAL A 316 9.28 29.53 -0.52
CA VAL A 316 8.06 29.94 -1.25
C VAL A 316 8.39 30.25 -2.71
N ARG A 317 9.46 31.01 -2.96
CA ARG A 317 9.94 31.29 -4.34
C ARG A 317 10.31 30.02 -5.08
N THR A 318 11.00 29.08 -4.45
CA THR A 318 11.38 27.80 -5.06
C THR A 318 10.15 26.99 -5.45
N THR A 319 9.14 26.96 -4.58
CA THR A 319 7.85 26.30 -4.84
C THR A 319 7.12 26.93 -6.02
N LEU A 320 7.06 28.26 -6.11
CA LEU A 320 6.48 28.96 -7.27
C LEU A 320 7.31 28.77 -8.55
N ARG A 321 8.64 28.76 -8.42
CA ARG A 321 9.59 28.65 -9.53
C ARG A 321 9.52 27.29 -10.21
N ASN A 322 9.54 26.22 -9.40
CA ASN A 322 9.72 24.85 -9.87
C ASN A 322 8.47 23.97 -9.74
N GLY A 323 7.44 24.44 -9.04
CA GLY A 323 6.26 23.64 -8.72
C GLY A 323 6.52 22.60 -7.61
N ARG A 324 5.49 21.84 -7.26
CA ARG A 324 5.53 20.72 -6.29
C ARG A 324 4.61 19.60 -6.75
N ALA A 325 5.08 18.36 -6.59
CA ALA A 325 4.33 17.16 -6.92
C ALA A 325 4.44 16.12 -5.79
N GLY A 326 3.86 16.44 -4.62
CA GLY A 326 3.85 15.53 -3.47
C GLY A 326 2.97 14.32 -3.75
N VAL A 327 3.39 13.13 -3.32
CA VAL A 327 2.64 11.88 -3.53
C VAL A 327 2.41 11.19 -2.20
N MET A 328 1.15 10.89 -1.91
CA MET A 328 0.72 9.97 -0.87
C MET A 328 0.30 8.65 -1.58
N PRO A 329 1.04 7.54 -1.38
CA PRO A 329 0.73 6.28 -2.07
C PRO A 329 -0.62 5.68 -1.64
N HIS A 330 -1.25 4.96 -2.56
CA HIS A 330 -2.47 4.21 -2.29
C HIS A 330 -2.17 2.89 -1.55
N TRP A 331 -3.06 2.48 -0.63
CA TRP A 331 -2.85 1.31 0.24
C TRP A 331 -3.88 0.19 0.06
N ASP A 332 -4.90 0.40 -0.77
CA ASP A 332 -5.97 -0.58 -1.06
C ASP A 332 -5.41 -1.93 -1.55
N THR A 333 -4.34 -1.90 -2.35
CA THR A 333 -3.67 -3.10 -2.86
C THR A 333 -2.77 -3.83 -1.86
N LYS A 334 -2.53 -3.25 -0.67
CA LYS A 334 -1.55 -3.77 0.31
C LYS A 334 -2.17 -4.18 1.65
N LEU A 335 -3.12 -3.40 2.16
CA LEU A 335 -3.60 -3.56 3.53
C LEU A 335 -5.02 -4.16 3.62
N GLY A 336 -5.82 -4.02 2.57
CA GLY A 336 -7.25 -4.38 2.60
C GLY A 336 -8.08 -3.39 3.43
N ASN A 337 -9.40 -3.45 3.27
CA ASN A 337 -10.32 -2.43 3.81
C ASN A 337 -10.32 -2.39 5.34
N GLU A 338 -10.25 -3.53 6.02
CA GLU A 338 -10.27 -3.62 7.49
C GLU A 338 -9.06 -2.90 8.12
N ARG A 339 -7.86 -3.12 7.57
CA ARG A 339 -6.63 -2.46 8.05
C ARG A 339 -6.64 -0.98 7.71
N ILE A 340 -7.15 -0.60 6.53
CA ILE A 340 -7.30 0.80 6.16
C ILE A 340 -8.29 1.51 7.10
N MET A 341 -9.39 0.88 7.49
CA MET A 341 -10.32 1.46 8.47
C MET A 341 -9.66 1.69 9.83
N LEU A 342 -8.84 0.75 10.30
CA LEU A 342 -8.08 0.92 11.54
C LEU A 342 -7.02 2.02 11.45
N LEU A 343 -6.34 2.15 10.31
CA LEU A 343 -5.43 3.26 10.04
C LEU A 343 -6.16 4.59 9.99
N ALA A 344 -7.30 4.66 9.29
CA ALA A 344 -8.13 5.85 9.21
C ALA A 344 -8.62 6.27 10.61
N ALA A 345 -9.05 5.30 11.42
CA ALA A 345 -9.50 5.53 12.79
C ALA A 345 -8.38 6.07 13.68
N TYR A 346 -7.16 5.52 13.54
CA TYR A 346 -5.98 6.01 14.26
C TYR A 346 -5.61 7.43 13.82
N VAL A 347 -5.46 7.66 12.51
CA VAL A 347 -5.11 8.99 11.97
C VAL A 347 -6.15 10.04 12.38
N TYR A 348 -7.44 9.69 12.31
CA TYR A 348 -8.50 10.53 12.82
C TYR A 348 -8.31 10.78 14.32
N SER A 349 -8.04 9.77 15.16
CA SER A 349 -7.88 10.00 16.61
C SER A 349 -6.72 10.93 17.01
N LEU A 350 -5.78 11.24 16.11
CA LEU A 350 -4.62 12.09 16.41
C LEU A 350 -4.93 13.59 16.46
N SER A 351 -6.00 14.03 15.80
CA SER A 351 -6.38 15.44 15.66
C SER A 351 -7.51 15.85 16.62
N ASP A 352 -7.57 17.14 16.99
CA ASP A 352 -8.56 17.67 17.93
C ASP A 352 -9.85 18.04 17.18
N HIS A 353 -10.70 17.04 16.93
CA HIS A 353 -11.93 17.09 16.11
C HIS A 353 -13.11 17.88 16.68
N LYS A 354 -12.86 18.88 17.53
CA LYS A 354 -13.92 19.68 18.17
C LYS A 354 -14.88 20.36 17.19
N GLN A 355 -14.50 20.53 15.92
CA GLN A 355 -15.34 21.16 14.90
C GLN A 355 -16.15 20.16 14.04
N ASP A 356 -15.69 18.92 13.88
CA ASP A 356 -16.27 17.93 12.95
C ASP A 356 -17.47 17.17 13.52
N ALA A 357 -17.63 17.16 14.85
CA ALA A 357 -18.78 16.55 15.54
C ALA A 357 -20.15 17.15 15.12
N SER A 358 -20.16 18.34 14.50
CA SER A 358 -21.38 19.01 14.04
C SER A 358 -21.86 18.57 12.65
N VAL A 359 -21.01 17.92 11.83
CA VAL A 359 -21.29 17.71 10.40
C VAL A 359 -21.87 16.31 10.10
N MET A 360 -21.69 15.33 10.98
CA MET A 360 -22.03 13.91 10.72
C MET A 360 -23.37 13.42 11.29
N THR A 361 -24.37 14.30 11.49
CA THR A 361 -25.74 13.81 11.70
C THR A 361 -26.27 13.13 10.42
N PRO A 362 -27.02 12.01 10.50
CA PRO A 362 -27.56 11.31 9.33
C PRO A 362 -28.39 12.19 8.36
N GLN A 363 -28.88 13.35 8.82
CA GLN A 363 -29.64 14.30 8.02
C GLN A 363 -28.78 15.12 7.02
N THR A 364 -27.49 15.36 7.30
CA THR A 364 -26.64 16.18 6.42
C THR A 364 -26.23 15.46 5.13
N ILE A 365 -26.13 14.13 5.16
CA ILE A 365 -25.84 13.31 3.96
C ILE A 365 -27.04 13.32 2.99
N VAL A 366 -28.27 13.24 3.51
CA VAL A 366 -29.50 13.26 2.69
C VAL A 366 -29.81 14.67 2.15
N ASN A 367 -29.45 15.72 2.89
CA ASN A 367 -29.75 17.10 2.49
C ASN A 367 -28.79 17.63 1.41
N LYS A 368 -27.56 17.11 1.29
CA LYS A 368 -26.64 17.48 0.20
C LYS A 368 -27.11 16.93 -1.17
N GLU A 369 -27.81 15.80 -1.18
CA GLU A 369 -28.41 15.23 -2.40
C GLU A 369 -29.73 15.92 -2.79
N ARG A 370 -30.49 16.46 -1.81
CA ARG A 370 -31.71 17.24 -2.11
C ARG A 370 -31.42 18.67 -2.60
N GLY A 371 -30.31 19.28 -2.20
CA GLY A 371 -29.92 20.61 -2.68
C GLY A 371 -29.44 20.65 -4.13
N ALA A 372 -29.07 19.50 -4.71
CA ALA A 372 -28.70 19.36 -6.12
C ALA A 372 -29.89 18.99 -7.02
N ALA A 373 -31.07 18.74 -6.44
CA ALA A 373 -32.27 18.29 -7.14
C ALA A 373 -33.41 19.31 -6.99
N SER A 374 -33.18 20.57 -7.36
CA SER A 374 -34.28 21.52 -7.59
C SER A 374 -33.88 22.65 -8.54
N THR A 375 -33.73 22.32 -9.82
CA THR A 375 -34.09 23.23 -10.92
C THR A 375 -34.77 22.39 -12.01
N PRO A 376 -36.08 22.55 -12.24
CA PRO A 376 -36.76 21.86 -13.33
C PRO A 376 -36.27 22.38 -14.68
N VAL A 377 -36.06 21.43 -15.58
CA VAL A 377 -35.79 21.61 -17.01
C VAL A 377 -36.93 22.39 -17.65
N GLU A 378 -36.71 23.67 -17.92
CA GLU A 378 -37.58 24.50 -18.76
C GLU A 378 -36.76 25.19 -19.86
N THR A 379 -35.92 24.44 -20.58
CA THR A 379 -35.24 24.93 -21.80
C THR A 379 -35.04 23.84 -22.85
N ALA A 380 -35.91 22.83 -22.90
CA ALA A 380 -35.84 21.75 -23.90
C ALA A 380 -36.89 21.85 -25.04
N ASN A 381 -37.60 22.97 -25.18
CA ASN A 381 -38.58 23.18 -26.27
C ASN A 381 -38.37 24.43 -27.14
N ALA A 382 -37.24 25.15 -26.99
CA ALA A 382 -36.95 26.34 -27.80
C ALA A 382 -36.01 26.12 -29.00
N VAL A 383 -35.42 24.92 -29.16
CA VAL A 383 -34.42 24.66 -30.23
C VAL A 383 -34.99 23.87 -31.42
N LYS A 384 -36.24 23.39 -31.35
CA LYS A 384 -36.91 22.70 -32.48
C LYS A 384 -37.85 23.59 -33.31
N SER A 385 -37.97 24.88 -33.02
CA SER A 385 -38.79 25.83 -33.80
C SER A 385 -37.97 26.83 -34.65
N ALA A 386 -36.64 26.80 -34.62
CA ALA A 386 -35.78 27.76 -35.34
C ALA A 386 -35.07 27.19 -36.58
N VAL A 387 -35.26 25.91 -36.91
CA VAL A 387 -34.61 25.26 -38.09
C VAL A 387 -35.63 24.93 -39.20
N ALA A 388 -36.92 25.27 -39.03
CA ALA A 388 -37.97 25.04 -40.02
C ALA A 388 -38.45 26.30 -40.77
N SER A 389 -37.72 27.42 -40.70
CA SER A 389 -38.06 28.65 -41.45
C SER A 389 -36.91 29.22 -42.30
N ALA A 390 -35.91 28.40 -42.64
CA ALA A 390 -34.83 28.75 -43.57
C ALA A 390 -34.77 27.82 -44.80
N VAL A 391 -35.92 27.29 -45.22
CA VAL A 391 -36.13 26.72 -46.55
C VAL A 391 -37.41 27.33 -47.13
N LYS A 392 -37.29 28.59 -47.56
CA LYS A 392 -37.93 29.16 -48.74
C LYS A 392 -37.23 30.46 -49.11
#